data_AF-A0A820NN60-F1
#
_entry.id   AF-A0A820NN60-F1
#
_cell.length_a   1.000
_cell.length_b   1.000
_cell.length_c   1.000
_cell.angle_alpha   90.00
_cell.angle_beta   90.00
_cell.angle_gamma   90.00
#
_symmetry.space_group_name_H-M   'P 1'
#
loop_
_entity.id
_entity.type
_entity.pdbx_description
1 polymer ?
#
loop_
_entity_poly.entity_id
_entity_poly.type
_entity_poly.pdbx_seq_one_letter_code
_entity_poly.pdbx_strand_id
1 'polypeptide(L)' 'MDSPQYINNPIIIGASSLTSPSEINPGSDGVDFKEKNSSVIIPFAPGITPILASIAVPNKNTNVNNITVTITEASGKI' A
#
# COMPACT_ATOMS: atom_id res chain seq x y z
N MET A 1 15.77 -12.30 -5.72
CA MET A 1 14.88 -13.45 -5.94
C MET A 1 13.49 -12.93 -5.62
N ASP A 2 12.74 -12.52 -6.64
CA ASP A 2 11.40 -11.96 -6.46
C ASP A 2 10.44 -13.10 -6.14
N SER A 3 10.11 -13.29 -4.86
CA SER A 3 9.04 -14.20 -4.51
C SER A 3 7.73 -13.54 -4.91
N PRO A 4 6.92 -14.13 -5.79
CA PRO A 4 5.63 -13.56 -6.22
C PRO A 4 4.60 -13.46 -5.09
N GLN A 5 4.95 -13.98 -3.92
CA GLN A 5 4.22 -13.94 -2.65
C GLN A 5 4.37 -12.58 -1.94
N TYR A 6 5.45 -11.84 -2.24
CA TYR A 6 5.71 -10.50 -1.71
C TYR A 6 5.34 -9.47 -2.77
N ILE A 7 4.41 -8.58 -2.43
CA ILE A 7 3.89 -7.61 -3.37
C ILE A 7 4.79 -6.39 -3.36
N ASN A 8 5.61 -6.27 -4.41
CA ASN A 8 6.62 -5.22 -4.54
C ASN A 8 6.08 -3.91 -5.15
N ASN A 9 4.83 -3.90 -5.65
CA ASN A 9 4.28 -2.81 -6.44
C ASN A 9 2.90 -2.35 -5.94
N PRO A 10 2.75 -1.90 -4.69
CA PRO A 10 1.56 -1.18 -4.26
C PRO A 10 1.35 0.09 -5.08
N ILE A 11 0.09 0.41 -5.35
CA ILE A 11 -0.36 1.69 -5.90
C ILE A 11 -0.77 2.56 -4.72
N ILE A 12 -0.16 3.73 -4.60
CA ILE A 12 -0.40 4.67 -3.49
C ILE A 12 -1.15 5.88 -4.05
N ILE A 13 -2.32 6.18 -3.48
CA ILE A 13 -3.19 7.29 -3.88
C ILE A 13 -3.31 8.26 -2.70
N GLY A 14 -3.21 9.57 -2.99
CA GLY A 14 -3.34 10.62 -1.99
C GLY A 14 -2.06 10.94 -1.21
N ALA A 15 -0.91 10.49 -1.70
CA ALA A 15 0.43 10.83 -1.19
C ALA A 15 1.20 11.70 -2.19
N SER A 16 2.40 12.16 -1.82
CA SER A 16 3.31 12.90 -2.73
C SER A 16 3.64 12.07 -3.97
N SER A 17 3.81 12.71 -5.15
CA SER A 17 4.28 12.02 -6.36
C SER A 17 5.72 11.49 -6.24
N LEU A 18 6.46 11.94 -5.22
CA LEU A 18 7.79 11.43 -4.86
C LEU A 18 7.75 10.21 -3.95
N THR A 19 6.56 9.78 -3.51
CA THR A 19 6.41 8.62 -2.62
C THR A 19 6.81 7.35 -3.34
N SER A 20 7.72 6.59 -2.74
CA SER A 20 8.13 5.27 -3.20
C SER A 20 7.26 4.17 -2.59
N PRO A 21 6.90 3.12 -3.34
CA PRO A 21 6.32 1.89 -2.82
C PRO A 21 7.07 1.29 -1.62
N SER A 22 8.40 1.43 -1.55
CA SER A 22 9.19 0.91 -0.43
C SER A 22 8.90 1.59 0.91
N GLU A 23 8.21 2.73 0.90
CA GLU A 23 7.87 3.48 2.11
C GLU A 23 6.80 2.78 2.98
N ILE A 24 6.06 1.80 2.44
CA ILE A 24 5.10 1.02 3.24
C ILE A 24 5.74 -0.16 4.00
N ASN A 25 7.02 -0.47 3.71
CA ASN A 25 7.70 -1.63 4.26
C ASN A 25 7.97 -1.49 5.77
N PRO A 26 8.07 -2.62 6.50
CA PRO A 26 8.47 -2.59 7.91
C PRO A 26 9.81 -1.86 8.10
N GLY A 27 9.88 -0.99 9.12
CA GLY A 27 11.07 -0.21 9.43
C GLY A 27 11.30 1.03 8.55
N SER A 28 10.39 1.31 7.61
CA SER A 28 10.38 2.58 6.89
C SER A 28 9.79 3.72 7.73
N ASP A 29 10.07 4.95 7.32
CA ASP A 29 9.45 6.17 7.87
C ASP A 29 7.95 6.25 7.59
N GLY A 30 7.41 5.38 6.71
CA GLY A 30 6.00 5.30 6.38
C GLY A 30 5.58 6.32 5.31
N VAL A 31 4.43 6.07 4.67
CA VAL A 31 3.88 6.95 3.63
C VAL A 31 3.11 8.15 4.23
N ASP A 32 3.53 9.37 3.89
CA ASP A 32 2.85 10.59 4.31
C ASP A 32 1.70 10.97 3.35
N PHE A 33 0.50 10.52 3.71
CA PHE A 33 -0.74 10.83 2.99
C PHE A 33 -1.18 12.28 3.23
N LYS A 34 -1.55 12.98 2.15
CA LYS A 34 -1.98 14.38 2.14
C LYS A 34 -3.47 14.55 1.90
N GLU A 35 -4.15 13.52 1.39
CA GLU A 35 -5.55 13.59 1.01
C GLU A 35 -6.47 12.83 1.98
N LYS A 36 -7.71 13.31 2.13
CA LYS A 36 -8.71 12.72 3.03
C LYS A 36 -9.14 11.31 2.63
N ASN A 37 -9.10 11.00 1.34
CA ASN A 37 -9.54 9.71 0.78
C ASN A 37 -8.34 8.93 0.21
N SER A 38 -7.23 8.94 0.95
CA SER A 38 -6.03 8.22 0.56
C SER A 38 -6.21 6.71 0.60
N SER A 39 -5.52 6.00 -0.28
CA SER A 39 -5.61 4.54 -0.35
C SER A 39 -4.30 3.90 -0.80
N VAL A 40 -4.15 2.64 -0.40
CA VAL A 40 -3.10 1.75 -0.90
C VAL A 40 -3.77 0.55 -1.54
N ILE A 41 -3.52 0.37 -2.83
CA ILE A 41 -4.03 -0.77 -3.60
C ILE A 41 -2.88 -1.73 -3.82
N ILE A 42 -3.06 -2.98 -3.43
CA ILE A 42 -2.02 -3.99 -3.46
C ILE A 42 -2.48 -5.10 -4.41
N PRO A 43 -2.11 -5.04 -5.70
CA PRO A 43 -2.50 -6.04 -6.67
C PRO A 43 -1.71 -7.34 -6.48
N PHE A 44 -2.37 -8.48 -6.61
CA PHE A 44 -1.70 -9.79 -6.61
C PHE A 44 -2.07 -10.61 -7.84
N ALA A 45 -1.17 -11.52 -8.24
CA ALA A 45 -1.38 -12.39 -9.39
C ALA A 45 -2.50 -13.40 -9.13
N PRO A 46 -3.30 -13.75 -10.15
CA PRO A 46 -4.34 -14.75 -10.00
C PRO A 46 -3.83 -16.09 -9.45
N GLY A 47 -4.63 -16.72 -8.59
CA GLY A 47 -4.28 -18.00 -7.98
C GLY A 47 -3.17 -17.95 -6.92
N ILE A 48 -2.73 -16.75 -6.51
CA ILE A 48 -1.84 -16.55 -5.37
C ILE A 48 -2.64 -16.05 -4.17
N THR A 49 -2.38 -16.61 -2.99
CA THR A 49 -2.84 -16.03 -1.72
C THR A 49 -1.83 -14.95 -1.30
N PRO A 50 -2.21 -13.66 -1.30
CA PRO A 50 -1.30 -12.60 -0.90
C PRO A 50 -1.02 -12.68 0.61
N ILE A 51 0.23 -12.44 1.01
CA ILE A 51 0.58 -12.22 2.41
C ILE A 51 1.00 -10.76 2.56
N LEU A 52 0.22 -9.99 3.32
CA LEU A 52 0.56 -8.62 3.65
C LEU A 52 1.33 -8.62 4.97
N ALA A 53 2.64 -8.38 4.91
CA ALA A 53 3.50 -8.42 6.10
C ALA A 53 3.28 -7.22 7.03
N SER A 54 3.15 -6.00 6.49
CA SER A 54 2.78 -4.80 7.24
C SER A 54 2.43 -3.65 6.30
N ILE A 55 1.65 -2.69 6.79
CA ILE A 55 1.56 -1.34 6.20
C ILE A 55 1.90 -0.34 7.30
N ALA A 56 3.00 0.37 7.12
CA ALA A 56 3.39 1.46 8.02
C ALA A 56 2.71 2.76 7.59
N VAL A 57 1.88 3.32 8.48
CA VAL A 57 1.30 4.66 8.32
C VAL A 57 1.90 5.58 9.39
N PRO A 58 2.68 6.60 9.02
CA PRO A 58 3.23 7.55 9.97
C PRO A 58 2.14 8.48 10.49
N ASN A 59 2.08 8.63 11.80
CA ASN A 59 1.22 9.59 12.47
C ASN A 59 1.78 11.03 12.38
N LYS A 60 2.14 11.48 11.16
CA LYS A 60 2.70 12.82 10.92
C LYS A 60 1.64 13.81 10.44
N ASN A 61 0.48 13.33 9.98
CA ASN A 61 -0.53 14.17 9.34
C ASN A 61 -1.93 13.90 9.90
N THR A 62 -2.46 14.84 10.68
CA THR A 62 -3.74 14.72 11.40
C THR A 62 -4.98 14.87 10.50
N ASN A 63 -4.80 15.16 9.21
CA ASN A 63 -5.89 15.36 8.25
C ASN A 63 -6.33 14.05 7.55
N VAL A 64 -5.64 12.95 7.82
CA VAL A 64 -5.96 11.64 7.29
C VAL A 64 -6.85 10.92 8.30
N ASN A 65 -8.17 11.01 8.08
CA ASN A 65 -9.13 10.39 9.00
C ASN A 65 -9.21 8.87 8.83
N ASN A 66 -8.90 8.36 7.63
CA ASN A 66 -8.95 6.93 7.31
C ASN A 66 -8.02 6.63 6.12
N ILE A 67 -7.42 5.44 6.11
CA ILE A 67 -6.72 4.90 4.95
C ILE A 67 -7.38 3.58 4.59
N THR A 68 -7.85 3.46 3.36
CA THR A 68 -8.38 2.20 2.86
C THR A 68 -7.26 1.39 2.24
N VAL A 69 -7.06 0.18 2.76
CA VAL A 69 -6.17 -0.81 2.18
C VAL A 69 -7.01 -1.79 1.39
N THR A 70 -6.79 -1.84 0.08
CA THR A 70 -7.51 -2.76 -0.80
C THR A 70 -6.52 -3.78 -1.36
N ILE A 71 -6.74 -5.05 -1.03
CA ILE A 71 -6.01 -6.18 -1.60
C ILE A 71 -6.93 -6.79 -2.66
N THR A 72 -6.51 -6.81 -3.93
CA THR A 72 -7.38 -7.25 -5.03
C THR A 72 -6.59 -8.08 -6.03
N GLU A 73 -7.20 -9.14 -6.52
CA GLU A 73 -6.64 -9.93 -7.61
C GLU A 73 -6.51 -9.00 -8.83
N ALA A 74 -5.40 -9.06 -9.58
CA ALA A 74 -5.20 -8.17 -10.74
C ALA A 74 -6.32 -8.24 -11.81
N SER A 75 -7.15 -9.29 -11.75
CA SER A 75 -8.38 -9.48 -12.54
C SER A 75 -9.56 -8.58 -12.11
N GLY A 76 -9.46 -7.89 -10.98
CA GLY A 76 -10.54 -7.13 -10.35
C GLY A 76 -11.52 -7.97 -9.52
N LYS A 77 -11.25 -9.27 -9.32
CA LYS A 77 -12.08 -10.12 -8.47
C LYS A 77 -11.73 -9.88 -6.99
N ILE A 78 -12.75 -9.50 -6.23
CA ILE A 78 -12.70 -9.35 -4.76
C ILE A 78 -13.04 -10.71 -4.14
#